data_AF-A0A950W3E7-F1
#
_entry.id   AF-A0A950W3E7-F1
#
_cell.length_a   1.000
_cell.length_b   1.000
_cell.length_c   1.000
_cell.angle_alpha   90.00
_cell.angle_beta   90.00
_cell.angle_gamma   90.00
#
_symmetry.space_group_name_H-M   'P 1'
#
loop_
_entity.id
_entity.type
_entity.pdbx_description
1 polymer ?
#
loop_
_entity_poly.entity_id
_entity_poly.type
_entity_poly.pdbx_seq_one_letter_code
_entity_poly.pdbx_strand_id
1 'polypeptide(L)'
;MSSATKPSDGHGSYPRAIRSTLGRHVEHRTSAYKNNRLEQDHRGVKGRTRCMRGFKAFGAAARFCRGYDELRTFLRPRPRTRHSQQVPANRRRLLHLRRATAVLAILEAA
;
A
#
# COMPACT_ATOMS: atom_id res chain seq x y z
N MET A 1 -25.07 -4.74 -1.31
CA MET A 1 -23.97 -5.57 -1.88
C MET A 1 -22.94 -4.61 -2.46
N SER A 2 -21.74 -4.51 -1.90
CA SER A 2 -20.70 -3.62 -2.47
C SER A 2 -20.22 -4.20 -3.80
N SER A 3 -20.53 -3.53 -4.91
CA SER A 3 -19.89 -3.79 -6.20
C SER A 3 -18.38 -3.60 -6.04
N ALA A 4 -17.59 -4.61 -6.41
CA ALA A 4 -16.14 -4.50 -6.38
C ALA A 4 -15.72 -3.50 -7.47
N THR A 5 -14.96 -2.46 -7.14
CA THR A 5 -14.51 -1.46 -8.12
C THR A 5 -13.12 -1.80 -8.62
N LYS A 6 -12.92 -1.83 -9.95
CA LYS A 6 -11.59 -2.00 -10.55
C LYS A 6 -11.06 -0.68 -11.11
N PRO A 7 -9.98 -0.11 -10.55
CA PRO A 7 -9.29 1.03 -11.14
C PRO A 7 -8.51 0.59 -12.38
N SER A 8 -8.56 1.37 -13.46
CA SER A 8 -7.58 1.27 -14.55
C SER A 8 -7.28 2.65 -15.12
N ASP A 9 -6.21 2.73 -15.91
CA ASP A 9 -5.73 3.90 -16.65
C ASP A 9 -6.68 4.40 -17.77
N GLY A 10 -7.86 3.79 -17.93
CA GLY A 10 -8.85 4.19 -18.93
C GLY A 10 -8.62 3.65 -20.34
N HIS A 11 -7.69 2.72 -20.56
CA HIS A 11 -7.48 2.14 -21.89
C HIS A 11 -8.76 1.44 -22.43
N GLY A 12 -9.09 1.69 -23.71
CA GLY A 12 -10.35 1.28 -24.33
C GLY A 12 -10.62 -0.23 -24.40
N SER A 13 -9.59 -1.07 -24.20
CA SER A 13 -9.74 -2.53 -24.13
C SER A 13 -10.24 -3.04 -22.77
N TYR A 14 -10.03 -2.28 -21.69
CA TYR A 14 -10.37 -2.72 -20.33
C TYR A 14 -11.87 -2.90 -20.06
N PRO A 15 -12.78 -2.06 -20.56
CA PRO A 15 -14.22 -2.27 -20.35
C PRO A 15 -14.74 -3.60 -20.90
N ARG A 16 -14.11 -4.15 -21.94
CA ARG A 16 -14.43 -5.47 -22.50
C ARG A 16 -13.79 -6.58 -21.67
N ALA A 17 -12.50 -6.44 -21.33
CA ALA A 17 -11.78 -7.41 -20.51
C ALA A 17 -12.34 -7.55 -19.08
N ILE A 18 -12.76 -6.46 -18.46
CA ILE A 18 -13.36 -6.46 -17.12
C ILE A 18 -14.71 -7.19 -17.15
N ARG A 19 -15.56 -6.90 -18.16
CA ARG A 19 -16.83 -7.63 -18.32
C ARG A 19 -16.64 -9.12 -18.54
N SER A 20 -15.63 -9.52 -19.30
CA SER A 20 -15.38 -10.94 -19.60
C SER A 20 -14.74 -11.70 -18.43
N THR A 21 -13.91 -11.05 -17.62
CA THR A 21 -13.15 -11.71 -16.54
C THR A 21 -13.77 -11.56 -15.16
N LEU A 22 -14.47 -10.46 -14.89
CA LEU A 22 -14.98 -10.10 -13.56
C LEU A 22 -16.51 -9.95 -13.51
N GLY A 23 -17.19 -10.06 -14.66
CA GLY A 23 -18.64 -9.95 -14.76
C GLY A 23 -19.17 -8.50 -14.72
N ARG A 24 -20.50 -8.35 -14.85
CA ARG A 24 -21.18 -7.04 -14.91
C ARG A 24 -21.32 -6.35 -13.54
N HIS A 25 -20.99 -7.04 -12.45
CA HIS A 25 -21.10 -6.53 -11.08
C HIS A 25 -19.87 -5.73 -10.63
N VAL A 26 -18.85 -5.63 -11.48
CA VAL A 26 -17.64 -4.86 -11.23
C VAL A 26 -17.70 -3.53 -11.97
N GLU A 27 -17.75 -2.44 -11.21
CA GLU A 27 -17.69 -1.09 -11.77
C GLU A 27 -16.24 -0.76 -12.16
N HIS A 28 -16.07 -0.37 -13.41
CA HIS A 28 -14.81 0.17 -13.90
C HIS A 28 -14.72 1.65 -13.53
N ARG A 29 -13.64 2.04 -12.84
CA ARG A 29 -13.43 3.44 -12.43
C ARG A 29 -12.14 3.99 -13.01
N THR A 30 -12.27 5.10 -13.73
CA THR A 30 -11.17 5.81 -14.42
C THR A 30 -10.79 7.14 -13.77
N SER A 31 -11.32 7.44 -12.57
CA SER A 31 -11.02 8.69 -11.85
C SER A 31 -9.52 8.81 -11.54
N ALA A 32 -8.84 9.70 -12.26
CA ALA A 32 -7.41 9.95 -12.16
C ALA A 32 -6.97 10.24 -10.73
N TYR A 33 -7.65 11.14 -10.01
CA TYR A 33 -7.31 11.47 -8.62
C TYR A 33 -7.31 10.25 -7.70
N LYS A 34 -8.36 9.44 -7.80
CA LYS A 34 -8.49 8.28 -6.92
C LYS A 34 -7.57 7.12 -7.37
N ASN A 35 -7.23 7.04 -8.65
CA ASN A 35 -6.21 6.12 -9.15
C ASN A 35 -4.82 6.53 -8.66
N ASN A 36 -4.48 7.82 -8.72
CA ASN A 36 -3.21 8.36 -8.22
C ASN A 36 -3.01 8.05 -6.73
N ARG A 37 -4.07 8.15 -5.90
CA ARG A 37 -3.98 7.79 -4.47
C ARG A 37 -3.67 6.30 -4.27
N LEU A 38 -4.29 5.43 -5.06
CA LEU A 38 -4.06 3.99 -5.01
C LEU A 38 -2.66 3.63 -5.54
N GLU A 39 -2.25 4.22 -6.65
CA GLU A 39 -0.90 4.08 -7.19
C GLU A 39 0.17 4.55 -6.20
N GLN A 40 -0.06 5.69 -5.54
CA GLN A 40 0.85 6.22 -4.53
C GLN A 40 0.98 5.28 -3.34
N ASP A 41 -0.10 4.64 -2.90
CA ASP A 41 -0.04 3.65 -1.84
C ASP A 41 0.75 2.40 -2.26
N HIS A 42 0.55 1.95 -3.51
CA HIS A 42 1.26 0.80 -4.08
C HIS A 42 2.75 1.08 -4.37
N ARG A 43 3.20 2.34 -4.43
CA ARG A 43 4.62 2.66 -4.70
C ARG A 43 5.57 2.08 -3.65
N GLY A 44 5.15 2.04 -2.38
CA GLY A 44 5.99 1.51 -1.29
C GLY A 44 6.33 0.04 -1.49
N VAL A 45 5.31 -0.79 -1.68
CA VAL A 45 5.48 -2.24 -1.91
C VAL A 45 6.19 -2.51 -3.24
N LYS A 46 5.82 -1.81 -4.33
CA LYS A 46 6.47 -1.95 -5.64
C LYS A 46 7.97 -1.63 -5.59
N GLY A 47 8.37 -0.61 -4.83
CA GLY A 47 9.77 -0.24 -4.67
C GLY A 47 10.60 -1.37 -4.03
N ARG A 48 10.03 -2.10 -3.08
CA ARG A 48 10.71 -3.23 -2.43
C ARG A 48 10.67 -4.49 -3.28
N THR A 49 9.55 -4.78 -3.94
CA THR A 49 9.40 -5.99 -4.75
C THR A 49 10.14 -5.94 -6.08
N ARG A 50 10.34 -4.75 -6.66
CA ARG A 50 11.06 -4.58 -7.93
C ARG A 50 12.47 -5.15 -7.88
N CYS A 51 13.19 -4.96 -6.77
CA CYS A 51 14.55 -5.50 -6.61
C CYS A 51 14.58 -7.03 -6.40
N MET A 52 13.47 -7.63 -5.94
CA MET A 52 13.39 -9.05 -5.63
C MET A 52 13.10 -9.93 -6.87
N ARG A 53 12.89 -9.34 -8.06
CA ARG A 53 12.55 -10.05 -9.32
C ARG A 53 11.28 -10.91 -9.25
N GLY A 54 10.39 -10.64 -8.29
CA GLY A 54 9.12 -11.34 -8.12
C GLY A 54 9.16 -12.47 -7.07
N PHE A 55 7.99 -12.99 -6.73
CA PHE A 55 7.85 -14.08 -5.77
C PHE A 55 7.67 -15.41 -6.49
N LYS A 56 8.33 -16.47 -5.99
CA LYS A 56 8.19 -17.84 -6.50
C LYS A 56 6.83 -18.48 -6.20
N ALA A 57 6.07 -17.93 -5.24
CA ALA A 57 4.77 -18.45 -4.84
C ALA A 57 3.85 -17.33 -4.33
N PHE A 58 2.54 -17.47 -4.57
CA PHE A 58 1.53 -16.52 -4.10
C PHE A 58 1.48 -16.43 -2.57
N GLY A 59 1.65 -17.54 -1.86
CA GLY A 59 1.69 -17.54 -0.39
C GLY A 59 2.88 -16.76 0.17
N ALA A 60 4.02 -16.73 -0.53
CA ALA A 60 5.16 -15.91 -0.15
C ALA A 60 4.89 -14.41 -0.38
N ALA A 61 4.27 -14.07 -1.52
CA ALA A 61 3.83 -12.71 -1.80
C ALA A 61 2.84 -12.19 -0.74
N ALA A 62 1.85 -13.01 -0.37
CA ALA A 62 0.85 -12.66 0.63
C ALA A 62 1.47 -12.40 2.01
N ARG A 63 2.37 -13.28 2.47
CA ARG A 63 3.09 -13.10 3.75
C ARG A 63 3.96 -11.84 3.72
N PHE A 64 4.68 -11.61 2.63
CA PHE A 64 5.51 -10.42 2.47
C PHE A 64 4.67 -9.14 2.52
N CYS A 65 3.61 -9.04 1.73
CA CYS A 65 2.77 -7.84 1.68
C CYS A 65 2.18 -7.55 3.06
N ARG A 66 1.67 -8.57 3.75
CA ARG A 66 1.12 -8.42 5.11
C ARG A 66 2.16 -7.87 6.09
N GLY A 67 3.30 -8.54 6.23
CA GLY A 67 4.35 -8.10 7.17
C GLY A 67 4.93 -6.74 6.81
N TYR A 68 5.09 -6.46 5.52
CA TYR A 68 5.55 -5.15 5.04
C TYR A 68 4.56 -4.04 5.39
N ASP A 69 3.26 -4.24 5.20
CA ASP A 69 2.24 -3.23 5.49
C ASP A 69 2.07 -2.99 6.99
N GLU A 70 2.21 -4.04 7.82
CA GLU A 70 2.24 -3.92 9.29
C GLU A 70 3.44 -3.07 9.73
N LEU A 71 4.65 -3.41 9.28
CA LEU A 71 5.87 -2.67 9.59
C LEU A 71 5.78 -1.21 9.10
N ARG A 72 5.33 -1.01 7.86
CA ARG A 72 5.13 0.32 7.26
C ARG A 72 4.14 1.14 8.09
N THR A 73 3.05 0.55 8.53
CA THR A 73 2.03 1.21 9.35
C THR A 73 2.57 1.59 10.72
N PHE A 74 3.34 0.71 11.36
CA PHE A 74 3.97 0.97 12.64
C PHE A 74 5.00 2.10 12.56
N LEU A 75 5.90 2.05 11.56
CA LEU A 75 6.97 3.04 11.39
C LEU A 75 6.46 4.40 10.89
N ARG A 76 5.26 4.47 10.32
CA ARG A 76 4.68 5.71 9.82
C ARG A 76 4.27 6.60 10.98
N PRO A 77 4.86 7.80 11.12
CA PRO A 77 4.38 8.77 12.11
C PRO A 77 2.98 9.20 11.70
N ARG A 78 1.96 8.72 12.42
CA ARG A 78 0.59 9.23 12.27
C ARG A 78 0.51 10.56 13.02
N PRO A 79 0.09 11.66 12.36
CA PRO A 79 -0.34 12.83 13.10
C PRO A 79 -1.45 12.38 14.06
N ARG A 80 -1.24 12.58 15.36
CA ARG A 80 -2.29 12.35 16.37
C ARG A 80 -3.40 13.39 16.26
N THR A 81 -3.14 14.49 15.57
CA THR A 81 -4.05 15.61 15.36
C THR A 81 -4.50 15.67 13.90
N ARG A 82 -5.77 16.04 13.73
CA ARG A 82 -6.44 16.30 12.45
C ARG A 82 -5.53 17.13 11.53
N HIS A 83 -5.59 16.81 10.24
CA HIS A 83 -5.00 17.54 9.11
C HIS A 83 -4.58 19.00 9.42
N SER A 84 -3.32 19.24 9.81
CA SER A 84 -2.59 20.52 9.60
C SER A 84 -1.37 20.73 10.50
N GLN A 85 -1.18 20.01 11.59
CA GLN A 85 0.00 20.25 12.43
C GLN A 85 1.27 19.71 11.75
N GLN A 86 2.05 20.62 11.17
CA GLN A 86 3.37 20.33 10.65
C GLN A 86 4.26 19.86 11.80
N VAL A 87 4.51 18.55 11.86
CA VAL A 87 5.50 18.00 12.79
C VAL A 87 6.89 18.30 12.22
N PRO A 88 7.75 19.02 12.97
CA PRO A 88 9.12 19.30 12.55
C PRO A 88 9.86 18.04 12.09
N ALA A 89 10.75 18.17 11.10
CA ALA A 89 11.48 17.03 10.53
C ALA A 89 12.28 16.25 11.58
N ASN A 90 12.91 16.94 12.53
CA ASN A 90 13.63 16.34 13.65
C ASN A 90 12.71 15.48 14.53
N ARG A 91 11.51 15.95 14.87
CA ARG A 91 10.53 15.23 15.69
C ARG A 91 10.01 13.99 14.95
N ARG A 92 9.76 14.08 13.64
CA ARG A 92 9.41 12.92 12.81
C ARG A 92 10.53 11.88 12.79
N ARG A 93 11.79 12.32 12.63
CA ARG A 93 12.98 11.45 12.65
C ARG A 93 13.14 10.77 13.99
N LEU A 94 13.02 11.50 15.10
CA LEU A 94 13.12 10.95 16.45
C LEU A 94 12.05 9.88 16.71
N LEU A 95 10.80 10.15 16.34
CA LEU A 95 9.71 9.18 16.50
C LEU A 95 9.94 7.93 15.63
N HIS A 96 10.43 8.10 14.41
CA HIS A 96 10.77 6.99 13.53
C HIS A 96 11.89 6.13 14.12
N LEU A 97 12.98 6.74 14.59
CA LEU A 97 14.09 6.02 15.21
C LEU A 97 13.66 5.26 16.47
N ARG A 98 12.90 5.91 17.37
CA ARG A 98 12.36 5.24 18.58
C ARG A 98 11.49 4.03 18.27
N ARG A 99 10.71 4.11 17.19
CA ARG A 99 9.88 2.99 16.74
C ARG A 99 10.73 1.90 16.08
N ALA A 100 11.72 2.29 15.27
CA ALA A 100 12.64 1.34 14.66
C ALA A 100 13.43 0.55 15.72
N THR A 101 13.92 1.20 16.77
CA THR A 101 14.60 0.53 17.88
C THR A 101 13.68 -0.46 18.60
N ALA A 102 12.40 -0.12 18.78
CA ALA A 102 11.43 -1.04 19.39
C ALA A 102 11.19 -2.28 18.50
N VAL A 103 11.10 -2.10 17.18
CA VAL A 103 10.97 -3.22 16.25
C VAL A 103 12.20 -4.12 16.30
N LEU A 104 13.41 -3.54 16.29
CA LEU A 104 14.65 -4.32 16.38
C LEU A 104 14.69 -5.14 17.68
N ALA A 105 14.35 -4.53 18.81
CA ALA A 105 14.28 -5.24 20.09
C ALA A 105 13.25 -6.39 20.09
N ILE A 106 12.08 -6.21 19.45
CA ILE A 106 11.08 -7.28 19.30
C ILE A 106 11.63 -8.41 18.42
N LEU A 107 12.33 -8.08 17.34
CA LEU A 107 12.92 -9.08 16.43
C LEU A 107 14.10 -9.83 17.05
N GLU A 108 14.86 -9.20 17.94
CA GLU A 108 15.94 -9.86 18.70
C GLU A 108 15.41 -10.79 19.80
N ALA A 109 14.23 -10.50 20.33
CA ALA A 109 13.59 -11.29 21.39
C ALA A 109 12.70 -12.44 20.89
N ALA A 110 12.54 -12.59 19.56
CA ALA A 110 11.69 -13.58 18.91
C ALA A 110 12.52 -14.77 18.37
#